data_AF-A0A0P6S930-F1
#
_entry.id   AF-A0A0P6S930-F1
#
_cell.length_a   1.000
_cell.length_b   1.000
_cell.length_c   1.000
_cell.angle_alpha   90.00
_cell.angle_beta   90.00
_cell.angle_gamma   90.00
#
_symmetry.space_group_name_H-M   'P 1'
#
loop_
_entity.id
_entity.type
_entity.pdbx_description
1 polymer ?
#
loop_
_entity_poly.entity_id
_entity_poly.type
_entity_poly.pdbx_seq_one_letter_code
_entity_poly.pdbx_strand_id
1 'polypeptide(L)' 'MKRYIIEQLANETDTITIMFTNGKQHTFCQVANECPDNPNIIELKLSDAQYIVLVNLDQVTYISHHS' A
#
# COMPACT_ATOMS: atom_id res chain seq x y z
N MET A 1 -9.93 -2.85 3.99
CA MET A 1 -8.89 -2.36 3.07
C MET A 1 -7.49 -2.88 3.42
N LYS A 2 -6.99 -2.69 4.66
CA LYS A 2 -5.65 -3.17 5.09
C LYS A 2 -5.37 -4.64 4.74
N ARG A 3 -6.28 -5.55 5.13
CA ARG A 3 -6.17 -6.99 4.84
C ARG A 3 -6.05 -7.29 3.34
N TYR A 4 -6.82 -6.60 2.50
CA TYR A 4 -6.73 -6.75 1.05
C TYR A 4 -5.35 -6.36 0.52
N ILE A 5 -4.79 -5.23 0.98
CA ILE A 5 -3.43 -4.80 0.60
C ILE A 5 -2.40 -5.87 0.98
N ILE A 6 -2.48 -6.41 2.20
CA ILE A 6 -1.56 -7.45 2.69
C ILE A 6 -1.67 -8.71 1.85
N GLU A 7 -2.88 -9.16 1.55
CA GLU A 7 -3.12 -10.37 0.76
C GLU A 7 -2.64 -10.21 -0.69
N GLN A 8 -2.84 -9.05 -1.32
CA GLN A 8 -2.36 -8.81 -2.69
C GLN A 8 -0.84 -8.69 -2.77
N LEU A 9 -0.20 -8.06 -1.79
CA LEU A 9 1.26 -7.90 -1.76
C LEU A 9 2.00 -9.06 -1.08
N ALA A 10 1.31 -10.17 -0.80
CA ALA A 10 1.94 -11.39 -0.27
C ALA A 10 2.72 -12.14 -1.36
N ASN A 11 2.41 -11.90 -2.63
CA ASN A 11 3.14 -12.43 -3.77
C ASN A 11 4.15 -11.38 -4.26
N GLU A 12 5.43 -11.74 -4.32
CA GLU A 12 6.54 -10.80 -4.60
C GLU A 12 6.51 -10.19 -6.01
N THR A 13 5.73 -10.78 -6.92
CA THR A 13 5.55 -10.26 -8.29
C THR A 13 4.41 -9.25 -8.40
N ASP A 14 3.50 -9.23 -7.44
CA ASP A 14 2.26 -8.47 -7.54
C ASP A 14 2.49 -7.03 -7.06
N THR A 15 1.79 -6.10 -7.70
CA THR A 15 1.82 -4.70 -7.30
C THR A 15 0.42 -4.14 -7.14
N ILE A 16 0.28 -3.14 -6.29
CA ILE A 16 -0.96 -2.38 -6.15
C ILE A 16 -0.68 -0.91 -6.42
N THR A 17 -1.58 -0.24 -7.13
CA THR A 17 -1.57 1.22 -7.23
C THR A 17 -2.67 1.78 -6.34
N ILE A 18 -2.30 2.68 -5.43
CA ILE A 18 -3.21 3.35 -4.51
C ILE A 18 -3.39 4.79 -4.98
N MET A 19 -4.65 5.20 -5.18
CA MET A 19 -5.05 6.58 -5.41
C MET A 19 -5.50 7.21 -4.09
N PHE A 20 -4.95 8.38 -3.78
CA PHE A 20 -5.21 9.12 -2.54
C PHE A 20 -6.25 10.22 -2.74
N THR A 21 -6.82 10.71 -1.63
CA THR A 21 -7.82 11.80 -1.61
C THR A 21 -7.29 13.12 -2.19
N ASN A 22 -5.97 13.33 -2.14
CA ASN A 22 -5.31 14.49 -2.74
C ASN A 22 -5.07 14.36 -4.25
N GLY A 23 -5.54 13.29 -4.89
CA GLY A 23 -5.39 13.01 -6.32
C GLY A 23 -4.02 12.47 -6.74
N LYS A 24 -3.09 12.26 -5.79
CA LYS A 24 -1.83 11.55 -6.09
C LYS A 24 -2.05 10.05 -6.13
N GLN A 25 -1.23 9.36 -6.90
CA GLN A 25 -1.21 7.90 -6.95
C GLN A 25 0.22 7.37 -6.80
N HIS A 26 0.36 6.21 -6.17
CA HIS A 26 1.63 5.51 -5.99
C HIS A 26 1.45 4.01 -6.15
N THR A 27 2.45 3.35 -6.73
CA THR A 27 2.48 1.89 -6.91
C THR A 27 3.40 1.27 -5.87
N PHE A 28 2.93 0.21 -5.22
CA PHE A 28 3.60 -0.49 -4.13
C PHE A 28 3.77 -1.96 -4.48
N CYS A 29 4.86 -2.56 -4.03
CA CYS A 29 5.21 -3.95 -4.33
C CYS A 29 5.35 -4.83 -3.08
N GLN A 30 5.31 -4.25 -1.88
CA GLN A 30 5.49 -5.03 -0.64
C GLN A 30 4.91 -4.33 0.58
N VAL A 31 4.39 -5.11 1.52
CA VAL A 31 4.15 -4.65 2.91
C VAL A 31 5.45 -4.79 3.70
N ALA A 32 5.97 -3.68 4.19
CA ALA A 32 7.19 -3.67 5.01
C ALA A 32 6.87 -3.97 6.48
N ASN A 33 5.79 -3.39 7.00
CA ASN A 33 5.36 -3.58 8.38
C ASN A 33 3.88 -3.26 8.55
N GLU A 34 3.23 -3.96 9.49
CA GLU A 34 1.91 -3.62 9.97
C GLU A 34 2.04 -2.85 11.28
N CYS A 35 1.46 -1.64 11.37
CA CYS A 35 1.39 -0.95 12.66
C CYS A 35 0.28 -1.59 13.53
N PRO A 36 0.60 -2.24 14.67
CA PRO A 36 -0.41 -2.88 15.51
C PRO A 36 -1.21 -1.85 16.31
N ASP A 37 -0.58 -0.73 16.69
CA ASP A 37 -1.21 0.34 17.49
C ASP A 37 -2.16 1.22 16.68
N ASN A 38 -2.08 1.17 15.35
CA ASN A 38 -2.97 1.94 14.48
C ASN A 38 -3.40 1.10 13.26
N PRO A 39 -4.65 0.60 13.24
CA PRO A 39 -5.15 -0.26 12.16
C PRO A 39 -5.25 0.47 10.81
N ASN A 40 -5.27 1.80 10.80
CA ASN A 40 -5.36 2.62 9.59
C ASN A 40 -3.99 3.01 9.03
N ILE A 41 -2.89 2.63 9.69
CA ILE A 41 -1.54 2.85 9.18
C ILE A 41 -0.91 1.52 8.77
N ILE A 42 -0.18 1.55 7.65
CA ILE A 42 0.62 0.44 7.15
C ILE A 42 1.88 0.98 6.48
N GLU A 43 3.00 0.28 6.61
CA GLU A 43 4.23 0.62 5.92
C GLU A 43 4.33 -0.16 4.61
N LEU A 44 4.43 0.57 3.49
CA LEU A 44 4.51 -0.02 2.16
C LEU A 44 5.81 0.40 1.47
N LYS A 45 6.38 -0.52 0.69
CA LYS A 45 7.52 -0.26 -0.18
C LYS A 45 7.03 0.17 -1.56
N LEU A 46 7.56 1.29 -2.06
CA LEU A 46 7.29 1.76 -3.41
C LEU A 46 7.86 0.81 -4.46
N SER A 47 7.18 0.67 -5.59
CA SER A 47 7.63 -0.20 -6.69
C SER A 47 8.73 0.46 -7.54
N ASP A 48 8.74 1.78 -7.63
CA ASP A 48 9.66 2.59 -8.45
C ASP A 48 10.86 3.13 -7.66
N ALA A 49 10.89 2.93 -6.34
CA ALA A 49 11.94 3.43 -5.47
C ALA A 49 12.22 2.49 -4.29
N GLN A 50 13.42 2.55 -3.73
CA GLN A 50 13.79 1.75 -2.55
C GLN A 50 13.25 2.33 -1.21
N TYR A 51 12.29 3.25 -1.27
CA TYR A 51 11.74 3.88 -0.07
C TYR A 51 10.57 3.08 0.49
N ILE A 52 10.55 2.99 1.82
CA ILE A 52 9.41 2.54 2.61
C ILE A 52 8.70 3.79 3.11
N VAL A 53 7.38 3.84 2.97
CA VAL A 53 6.55 4.98 3.38
C VAL A 53 5.41 4.52 4.27
N LEU A 54 5.05 5.37 5.23
CA LEU A 54 3.85 5.20 6.03
C LEU A 54 2.62 5.66 5.23
N VAL A 55 1.68 4.76 5.06
CA VAL A 55 0.44 4.99 4.31
C VAL A 55 -0.72 5.06 5.29
N ASN A 56 -1.44 6.18 5.26
CA ASN A 56 -2.70 6.36 5.97
C ASN A 56 -3.86 5.90 5.11
N LEU A 57 -4.50 4.79 5.51
CA LEU A 57 -5.60 4.16 4.81
C LEU A 57 -6.88 5.00 4.80
N ASP A 58 -7.04 5.94 5.74
CA ASP A 58 -8.16 6.89 5.73
C ASP A 58 -8.07 7.89 4.57
N GLN A 59 -6.91 8.01 3.93
CA GLN A 59 -6.68 8.88 2.78
C GLN A 59 -6.73 8.12 1.45
N VAL A 60 -7.11 6.85 1.45
CA VAL A 60 -7.18 6.02 0.25
C VAL A 60 -8.56 6.10 -0.37
N THR A 61 -8.60 6.47 -1.65
CA THR A 61 -9.84 6.57 -2.43
C THR A 61 -10.11 5.30 -3.22
N TYR A 62 -9.06 4.73 -3.83
CA TYR A 62 -9.16 3.59 -4.74
C TYR A 62 -7.86 2.79 -4.77
N ILE A 63 -7.96 1.48 -5.01
CA ILE A 63 -6.82 0.56 -5.17
C ILE A 63 -7.03 -0.24 -6.45
N SER A 64 -6.03 -0.27 -7.34
CA SER A 64 -5.94 -1.24 -8.43
C SER A 64 -4.85 -2.26 -8.17
N HIS A 65 -5.08 -3.49 -8.62
CA HIS A 65 -4.13 -4.60 -8.52
C HIS A 65 -3.58 -4.94 -9.91
N HIS A 66 -2.29 -5.28 -9.96
CA HIS A 66 -1.58 -5.70 -11.17
C HIS A 66 -0.71 -6.92 -10.84
N SER A 67 -0.98 -8.03 -11.55
CA SER A 67 -0.18 -9.27 -11.52
C SER A 67 0.59 -9.51 -12.81
#